data_AF-A0A7G9YPS3-F1
#
_entry.id   AF-A0A7G9YPS3-F1
#
_cell.length_a   1.000
_cell.length_b   1.000
_cell.length_c   1.000
_cell.angle_alpha   90.00
_cell.angle_beta   90.00
_cell.angle_gamma   90.00
#
_symmetry.space_group_name_H-M   'P 1'
#
loop_
_entity.id
_entity.type
_entity.pdbx_description
1 polymer ?
#
loop_
_entity_poly.entity_id
_entity_poly.type
_entity_poly.pdbx_seq_one_letter_code
_entity_poly.pdbx_strand_id
1 'polypeptide(L)'
;MKTIKQVLEEFLEVQKARLKPRTYSGYEYAIELFEDCLNGYACNSLGKEESELFDKLYDGEDKEFCEIFGPDKIGPYEIDEFLDYFMIRKVAGSKDFMKTVGRVMRKFVKWMKDAGYMDEEEYGISAEVVDELKDELPEVTELSDMIYNYIGDNPPGDVTETMDGYFTVIKTEPGKLWLGDYMGSEENIGPVIVSDEISSICKVGWTICLEMGRTGKGWEMMGSGNVYPG
;
A
#
# COMPACT_ATOMS: atom_id res chain seq x y z
N MET A 1 15.60 -26.09 5.44
CA MET A 1 14.48 -25.12 5.54
C MET A 1 14.19 -24.66 4.12
N LYS A 2 12.93 -24.50 3.73
CA LYS A 2 12.61 -23.85 2.44
C LYS A 2 12.82 -22.35 2.59
N THR A 3 13.35 -21.71 1.56
CA THR A 3 13.44 -20.24 1.53
C THR A 3 12.10 -19.64 1.12
N ILE A 4 11.90 -18.35 1.38
CA ILE A 4 10.72 -17.61 0.91
C ILE A 4 10.57 -17.75 -0.60
N LYS A 5 11.65 -17.54 -1.36
CA LYS A 5 11.65 -17.67 -2.83
C LYS A 5 11.08 -19.02 -3.29
N GLN A 6 11.52 -20.12 -2.67
CA GLN A 6 11.01 -21.46 -2.97
C GLN A 6 9.51 -21.62 -2.63
N VAL A 7 9.04 -20.96 -1.56
CA VAL A 7 7.64 -20.97 -1.16
C VAL A 7 6.77 -20.15 -2.12
N LEU A 8 7.25 -19.00 -2.58
CA LEU A 8 6.59 -18.19 -3.60
C LEU A 8 6.47 -18.94 -4.94
N GLU A 9 7.56 -19.59 -5.37
CA GLU A 9 7.58 -20.44 -6.58
C GLU A 9 6.58 -21.60 -6.47
N GLU A 10 6.52 -22.26 -5.31
CA GLU A 10 5.58 -23.37 -5.08
C GLU A 10 4.12 -22.90 -5.14
N PHE A 11 3.81 -21.73 -4.54
CA PHE A 11 2.50 -21.12 -4.68
C PHE A 11 2.15 -20.88 -6.15
N LEU A 12 3.05 -20.25 -6.90
CA LEU A 12 2.84 -19.93 -8.31
C LEU A 12 2.62 -21.18 -9.17
N GLU A 13 3.38 -22.25 -8.97
CA GLU A 13 3.18 -23.51 -9.71
C GLU A 13 1.80 -24.13 -9.43
N VAL A 14 1.31 -24.08 -8.18
CA VAL A 14 -0.06 -24.48 -7.83
C VAL A 14 -1.10 -23.59 -8.55
N GLN A 15 -0.83 -22.28 -8.68
CA GLN A 15 -1.72 -21.37 -9.40
C GLN A 15 -1.71 -21.62 -10.92
N LYS A 16 -0.54 -21.86 -11.50
CA LYS A 16 -0.34 -22.09 -12.93
C LYS A 16 -1.09 -23.31 -13.44
N ALA A 17 -1.11 -24.37 -12.64
CA ALA A 17 -1.84 -25.60 -12.98
C ALA A 17 -3.37 -25.41 -13.08
N ARG A 18 -3.93 -24.36 -12.46
CA ARG A 18 -5.39 -24.14 -12.39
C ARG A 18 -5.89 -22.90 -13.13
N LEU A 19 -5.06 -21.87 -13.30
CA LEU A 19 -5.46 -20.59 -13.86
C LEU A 19 -5.24 -20.52 -15.37
N LYS A 20 -6.05 -19.70 -16.04
CA LYS A 20 -5.81 -19.35 -17.45
C LYS A 20 -4.57 -18.45 -17.55
N PRO A 21 -3.81 -18.49 -18.67
CA PRO A 21 -2.55 -17.74 -18.81
C PRO A 21 -2.66 -16.25 -18.46
N ARG A 22 -3.69 -15.55 -18.95
CA ARG A 22 -3.92 -14.12 -18.66
C ARG A 22 -4.16 -13.83 -17.17
N THR A 23 -4.81 -14.75 -16.46
CA THR A 23 -5.04 -14.56 -15.02
C THR A 23 -3.77 -14.91 -14.25
N TYR A 24 -3.06 -15.95 -14.66
CA TYR A 24 -1.81 -16.36 -14.05
C TYR A 24 -0.73 -15.28 -14.15
N SER A 25 -0.60 -14.58 -15.29
CA SER A 25 0.39 -13.50 -15.42
C SER A 25 0.19 -12.36 -14.41
N GLY A 26 -1.06 -12.09 -14.01
CA GLY A 26 -1.34 -11.12 -12.94
C GLY A 26 -0.99 -11.63 -11.54
N TYR A 27 -0.99 -12.95 -11.33
CA TYR A 27 -0.55 -13.56 -10.07
C TYR A 27 0.97 -13.58 -9.99
N GLU A 28 1.62 -13.97 -11.08
CA GLU A 28 3.08 -13.96 -11.22
C GLU A 28 3.63 -12.57 -10.93
N TYR A 29 3.08 -11.54 -11.59
CA TYR A 29 3.54 -10.17 -11.36
C TYR A 29 3.24 -9.65 -9.94
N ALA A 30 2.10 -10.01 -9.35
CA ALA A 30 1.81 -9.63 -7.97
C ALA A 30 2.76 -10.28 -6.95
N ILE A 31 3.17 -11.53 -7.19
CA ILE A 31 4.13 -12.24 -6.33
C ILE A 31 5.55 -11.75 -6.54
N GLU A 32 5.95 -11.42 -7.77
CA GLU A 32 7.22 -10.75 -8.07
C GLU A 32 7.36 -9.44 -7.27
N LEU A 33 6.33 -8.59 -7.28
CA LEU A 33 6.32 -7.36 -6.49
C LEU A 33 6.36 -7.60 -4.98
N PHE A 34 5.75 -8.69 -4.52
CA PHE A 34 5.82 -9.07 -3.11
C PHE A 34 7.23 -9.54 -2.73
N GLU A 35 7.90 -10.30 -3.59
CA GLU A 35 9.31 -10.69 -3.43
C GLU A 35 10.21 -9.45 -3.37
N ASP A 36 10.04 -8.50 -4.30
CA ASP A 36 10.76 -7.22 -4.30
C ASP A 36 10.55 -6.43 -3.01
N CYS A 37 9.31 -6.40 -2.50
CA CYS A 37 8.98 -5.76 -1.23
C CYS A 37 9.72 -6.42 -0.07
N LEU A 38 9.70 -7.74 0.03
CA LEU A 38 10.40 -8.46 1.09
C LEU A 38 11.92 -8.22 1.01
N ASN A 39 12.49 -8.27 -0.20
CA ASN A 39 13.92 -8.03 -0.42
C ASN A 39 14.34 -6.60 -0.05
N GLY A 40 13.47 -5.62 -0.24
CA GLY A 40 13.74 -4.22 0.07
C GLY A 40 13.47 -3.80 1.53
N TYR A 41 12.51 -4.44 2.21
CA TYR A 41 11.95 -3.91 3.47
C TYR A 41 11.92 -4.89 4.64
N ALA A 42 11.86 -6.21 4.40
CA ALA A 42 11.71 -7.18 5.50
C ALA A 42 12.95 -7.28 6.39
N CYS A 43 14.12 -6.81 5.93
CA CYS A 43 15.30 -6.72 6.78
C CYS A 43 15.12 -5.77 7.98
N ASN A 44 14.17 -4.83 7.92
CA ASN A 44 13.89 -3.87 9.00
C ASN A 44 13.24 -4.53 10.23
N SER A 45 12.63 -5.72 10.09
CA SER A 45 12.01 -6.46 11.19
C SER A 45 12.97 -7.47 11.86
N LEU A 46 14.20 -7.61 11.35
CA LEU A 46 15.17 -8.59 11.84
C LEU A 46 15.71 -8.27 13.23
N GLY A 47 15.89 -9.33 14.03
CA GLY A 47 16.68 -9.25 15.26
C GLY A 47 18.18 -9.15 14.97
N LYS A 48 18.95 -8.71 15.97
CA LYS A 48 20.40 -8.45 15.82
C LYS A 48 21.19 -9.58 15.13
N GLU A 49 21.00 -10.83 15.56
CA GLU A 49 21.74 -11.98 15.00
C GLU A 49 21.37 -12.24 13.53
N GLU A 50 20.11 -12.01 13.17
CA GLU A 50 19.61 -12.20 11.81
C GLU A 50 20.06 -11.06 10.90
N SER A 51 20.11 -9.83 11.39
CA SER A 51 20.70 -8.71 10.67
C SER A 51 22.18 -8.94 10.37
N GLU A 52 22.97 -9.40 11.37
CA GLU A 52 24.39 -9.73 11.16
C GLU A 52 24.57 -10.86 10.12
N LEU A 53 23.68 -11.86 10.12
CA LEU A 53 23.66 -12.91 9.10
C LEU A 53 23.30 -12.35 7.73
N PHE A 54 22.27 -11.51 7.64
CA PHE A 54 21.80 -10.91 6.41
C PHE A 54 22.90 -10.04 5.78
N ASP A 55 23.49 -9.11 6.53
CA ASP A 55 24.57 -8.23 6.05
C ASP A 55 25.73 -9.04 5.48
N LYS A 56 26.13 -10.10 6.18
CA LYS A 56 27.22 -10.98 5.73
C LYS A 56 26.91 -11.67 4.40
N LEU A 57 25.70 -12.19 4.23
CA LEU A 57 25.30 -12.93 3.03
C LEU A 57 24.96 -12.01 1.86
N TYR A 58 24.38 -10.85 2.14
CA TYR A 58 24.10 -9.82 1.16
C TYR A 58 25.41 -9.24 0.60
N ASP A 59 26.30 -8.74 1.45
CA ASP A 59 27.57 -8.14 1.01
C ASP A 59 28.58 -9.17 0.46
N GLY A 60 28.56 -10.38 1.00
CA GLY A 60 29.56 -11.42 0.72
C GLY A 60 29.19 -12.38 -0.40
N GLU A 61 27.90 -12.68 -0.57
CA GLU A 61 27.39 -13.69 -1.50
C GLU A 61 26.31 -13.16 -2.47
N ASP A 62 25.98 -11.86 -2.41
CA ASP A 62 24.95 -11.23 -3.27
C ASP A 62 23.58 -11.93 -3.17
N LYS A 63 23.24 -12.39 -1.96
CA LYS A 63 21.97 -13.07 -1.68
C LYS A 63 20.92 -12.10 -1.18
N GLU A 64 19.72 -12.17 -1.74
CA GLU A 64 18.60 -11.36 -1.29
C GLU A 64 17.85 -11.98 -0.10
N PHE A 65 17.01 -11.19 0.58
CA PHE A 65 16.28 -11.62 1.79
C PHE A 65 15.50 -12.91 1.56
N CYS A 66 14.76 -12.99 0.45
CA CYS A 66 13.94 -14.14 0.10
C CYS A 66 14.75 -15.41 -0.23
N GLU A 67 16.04 -15.28 -0.48
CA GLU A 67 16.97 -16.38 -0.73
C GLU A 67 17.66 -16.87 0.55
N ILE A 68 17.61 -16.07 1.62
CA ILE A 68 18.24 -16.35 2.91
C ILE A 68 17.24 -16.91 3.91
N PHE A 69 16.09 -16.25 4.05
CA PHE A 69 15.12 -16.54 5.10
C PHE A 69 13.99 -17.47 4.67
N GLY A 70 13.33 -18.06 5.66
CA GLY A 70 12.22 -18.98 5.48
C GLY A 70 10.85 -18.29 5.58
N PRO A 71 9.77 -19.06 5.35
CA PRO A 71 8.40 -18.53 5.39
C PRO A 71 7.97 -17.96 6.75
N ASP A 72 8.69 -18.29 7.83
CA ASP A 72 8.50 -17.73 9.17
C ASP A 72 8.76 -16.21 9.25
N LYS A 73 9.30 -15.61 8.19
CA LYS A 73 9.44 -14.15 8.04
C LYS A 73 8.33 -13.49 7.24
N ILE A 74 7.29 -14.25 6.86
CA ILE A 74 6.10 -13.70 6.20
C ILE A 74 4.98 -13.65 7.23
N GLY A 75 4.94 -12.55 7.99
CA GLY A 75 3.91 -12.30 8.98
C GLY A 75 2.92 -11.22 8.56
N PRO A 76 2.03 -10.82 9.48
CA PRO A 76 1.08 -9.75 9.27
C PRO A 76 1.75 -8.41 8.91
N TYR A 77 2.91 -8.11 9.51
CA TYR A 77 3.63 -6.87 9.25
C TYR A 77 4.15 -6.79 7.81
N GLU A 78 4.73 -7.87 7.27
CA GLU A 78 5.23 -7.88 5.89
C GLU A 78 4.10 -7.81 4.86
N ILE A 79 2.92 -8.34 5.20
CA ILE A 79 1.72 -8.26 4.36
C ILE A 79 1.13 -6.84 4.36
N ASP A 80 1.09 -6.21 5.54
CA ASP A 80 0.68 -4.83 5.74
C ASP A 80 1.60 -3.86 4.98
N GLU A 81 2.91 -3.97 5.19
CA GLU A 81 3.95 -3.19 4.51
C GLU A 81 3.82 -3.30 2.98
N PHE A 82 3.50 -4.49 2.47
CA PHE A 82 3.28 -4.67 1.03
C PHE A 82 2.03 -3.95 0.53
N LEU A 83 0.89 -4.16 1.19
CA LEU A 83 -0.41 -3.68 0.71
C LEU A 83 -0.64 -2.18 0.97
N ASP A 84 -0.28 -1.68 2.15
CA ASP A 84 -0.49 -0.29 2.56
C ASP A 84 0.64 0.63 2.05
N TYR A 85 1.90 0.19 2.14
CA TYR A 85 3.02 1.07 1.81
C TYR A 85 3.62 0.83 0.42
N PHE A 86 4.11 -0.38 0.14
CA PHE A 86 4.91 -0.66 -1.06
C PHE A 86 4.11 -0.49 -2.35
N MET A 87 2.93 -1.11 -2.42
CA MET A 87 2.08 -1.07 -3.61
C MET A 87 1.66 0.36 -3.98
N ILE A 88 1.34 1.17 -2.96
CA ILE A 88 0.93 2.56 -3.13
C ILE A 88 2.13 3.43 -3.51
N ARG A 89 3.26 3.29 -2.80
CA ARG A 89 4.39 4.22 -2.93
C ARG A 89 5.34 3.91 -4.07
N LYS A 90 5.47 2.63 -4.47
CA LYS A 90 6.54 2.19 -5.39
C LYS A 90 6.05 1.70 -6.75
N VAL A 91 4.84 1.14 -6.82
CA VAL A 91 4.39 0.43 -8.03
C VAL A 91 3.55 1.32 -8.94
N ALA A 92 2.80 2.30 -8.40
CA ALA A 92 1.89 3.17 -9.17
C ALA A 92 1.01 2.37 -10.15
N GLY A 93 0.45 1.26 -9.68
CA GLY A 93 -0.35 0.33 -10.49
C GLY A 93 -1.77 0.84 -10.76
N SER A 94 -2.42 0.33 -11.81
CA SER A 94 -3.83 0.65 -12.08
C SER A 94 -4.79 0.04 -11.04
N LYS A 95 -5.97 0.64 -10.86
CA LYS A 95 -7.06 0.13 -10.01
C LYS A 95 -7.36 -1.37 -10.22
N ASP A 96 -7.40 -1.83 -11.46
CA ASP A 96 -7.68 -3.23 -11.78
C ASP A 96 -6.53 -4.17 -11.41
N PHE A 97 -5.29 -3.68 -11.49
CA PHE A 97 -4.14 -4.42 -11.01
C PHE A 97 -4.12 -4.48 -9.47
N MET A 98 -4.43 -3.38 -8.78
CA MET A 98 -4.56 -3.36 -7.31
C MET A 98 -5.59 -4.38 -6.79
N LYS A 99 -6.76 -4.48 -7.44
CA LYS A 99 -7.75 -5.55 -7.15
C LYS A 99 -7.18 -6.95 -7.35
N THR A 100 -6.30 -7.12 -8.32
CA THR A 100 -5.64 -8.40 -8.58
C THR A 100 -4.68 -8.72 -7.45
N VAL A 101 -3.84 -7.76 -7.03
CA VAL A 101 -2.90 -7.92 -5.91
C VAL A 101 -3.63 -8.33 -4.62
N GLY A 102 -4.66 -7.59 -4.21
CA GLY A 102 -5.43 -7.94 -3.00
C GLY A 102 -6.05 -9.34 -3.05
N ARG A 103 -6.52 -9.78 -4.23
CA ARG A 103 -7.01 -11.16 -4.44
C ARG A 103 -5.89 -12.20 -4.35
N VAL A 104 -4.71 -11.90 -4.89
CA VAL A 104 -3.54 -12.78 -4.87
C VAL A 104 -3.10 -12.96 -3.41
N MET A 105 -2.93 -11.88 -2.66
CA MET A 105 -2.51 -11.94 -1.26
C MET A 105 -3.50 -12.72 -0.38
N ARG A 106 -4.80 -12.48 -0.55
CA ARG A 106 -5.89 -13.28 0.09
C ARG A 106 -5.72 -14.78 -0.16
N LYS A 107 -5.36 -15.17 -1.38
CA LYS A 107 -5.16 -16.58 -1.75
C LYS A 107 -3.83 -17.13 -1.28
N PHE A 108 -2.80 -16.30 -1.27
CA PHE A 108 -1.46 -16.65 -0.85
C PHE A 108 -1.43 -16.95 0.65
N VAL A 109 -1.92 -16.04 1.49
CA VAL A 109 -2.01 -16.22 2.95
C VAL A 109 -2.82 -17.47 3.32
N LYS A 110 -3.96 -17.69 2.65
CA LYS A 110 -4.73 -18.92 2.82
C LYS A 110 -3.95 -20.17 2.43
N TRP A 111 -3.22 -20.12 1.32
CA TRP A 111 -2.42 -21.25 0.86
C TRP A 111 -1.23 -21.53 1.78
N MET A 112 -0.57 -20.50 2.32
CA MET A 112 0.50 -20.64 3.31
C MET A 112 0.03 -21.45 4.53
N LYS A 113 -1.17 -21.13 5.05
CA LYS A 113 -1.81 -21.89 6.11
C LYS A 113 -2.11 -23.34 5.69
N ASP A 114 -2.79 -23.53 4.56
CA ASP A 114 -3.19 -24.85 4.08
C ASP A 114 -1.95 -25.75 3.77
N ALA A 115 -0.82 -25.15 3.40
CA ALA A 115 0.47 -25.82 3.15
C ALA A 115 1.31 -26.04 4.42
N GLY A 116 0.90 -25.49 5.57
CA GLY A 116 1.59 -25.63 6.85
C GLY A 116 2.79 -24.71 7.04
N TYR A 117 2.87 -23.60 6.28
CA TYR A 117 3.90 -22.57 6.43
C TYR A 117 3.52 -21.46 7.41
N MET A 118 2.25 -21.39 7.80
CA MET A 118 1.69 -20.41 8.71
C MET A 118 0.71 -21.12 9.64
N ASP A 119 0.77 -20.82 10.95
CA ASP A 119 -0.15 -21.42 11.91
C ASP A 119 -1.53 -20.72 11.92
N GLU A 120 -2.47 -21.21 12.72
CA GLU A 120 -3.84 -20.68 12.74
C GLU A 120 -3.91 -19.26 13.32
N GLU A 121 -3.07 -18.93 14.30
CA GLU A 121 -3.07 -17.61 14.95
C GLU A 121 -2.50 -16.57 13.99
N GLU A 122 -1.34 -16.86 13.41
CA GLU A 122 -0.69 -16.00 12.42
C GLU A 122 -1.55 -15.84 11.15
N TYR A 123 -2.21 -16.92 10.71
CA TYR A 123 -3.18 -16.86 9.60
C TYR A 123 -4.36 -15.95 9.92
N GLY A 124 -4.90 -16.01 11.14
CA GLY A 124 -6.03 -15.18 11.56
C GLY A 124 -5.72 -13.69 11.40
N ILE A 125 -4.59 -13.26 11.96
CA ILE A 125 -4.16 -11.86 11.91
C ILE A 125 -3.80 -11.45 10.47
N SER A 126 -3.05 -12.27 9.75
CA SER A 126 -2.66 -12.01 8.36
C SER A 126 -3.86 -11.90 7.43
N ALA A 127 -4.88 -12.75 7.62
CA ALA A 127 -6.10 -12.72 6.83
C ALA A 127 -6.95 -11.48 7.12
N GLU A 128 -6.97 -11.01 8.37
CA GLU A 128 -7.63 -9.76 8.78
C GLU A 128 -6.99 -8.55 8.08
N VAL A 129 -5.66 -8.41 8.15
CA VAL A 129 -4.90 -7.36 7.45
C VAL A 129 -5.21 -7.33 5.95
N VAL A 130 -5.18 -8.50 5.29
CA VAL A 130 -5.53 -8.58 3.87
C VAL A 130 -6.98 -8.19 3.62
N ASP A 131 -7.90 -8.61 4.49
CA ASP A 131 -9.33 -8.36 4.32
C ASP A 131 -9.68 -6.89 4.47
N GLU A 132 -8.98 -6.17 5.34
CA GLU A 132 -9.06 -4.72 5.48
C GLU A 132 -8.49 -4.03 4.23
N LEU A 133 -7.24 -4.31 3.85
CA LEU A 133 -6.53 -3.51 2.85
C LEU A 133 -6.85 -3.84 1.38
N LYS A 134 -7.24 -5.08 1.05
CA LYS A 134 -7.42 -5.51 -0.35
C LYS A 134 -8.50 -4.71 -1.12
N ASP A 135 -9.49 -4.19 -0.39
CA ASP A 135 -10.60 -3.41 -0.97
C ASP A 135 -10.26 -1.91 -0.95
N GLU A 136 -9.48 -1.44 0.03
CA GLU A 136 -9.04 -0.04 0.09
C GLU A 136 -7.94 0.29 -0.92
N LEU A 137 -6.98 -0.62 -1.16
CA LEU A 137 -5.88 -0.44 -2.10
C LEU A 137 -6.32 0.06 -3.51
N PRO A 138 -7.34 -0.54 -4.17
CA PRO A 138 -7.84 0.01 -5.42
C PRO A 138 -8.62 1.32 -5.27
N GLU A 139 -9.25 1.59 -4.12
CA GLU A 139 -10.01 2.83 -3.88
C GLU A 139 -9.08 4.02 -3.65
N VAL A 140 -8.01 3.87 -2.86
CA VAL A 140 -7.01 4.93 -2.65
C VAL A 140 -6.24 5.26 -3.94
N THR A 141 -6.01 4.26 -4.79
CA THR A 141 -5.44 4.46 -6.13
C THR A 141 -6.36 5.30 -7.02
N GLU A 142 -7.66 4.95 -7.05
CA GLU A 142 -8.65 5.73 -7.80
C GLU A 142 -8.80 7.15 -7.27
N LEU A 143 -8.83 7.33 -5.96
CA LEU A 143 -8.93 8.64 -5.34
C LEU A 143 -7.71 9.51 -5.67
N SER A 144 -6.50 8.94 -5.68
CA SER A 144 -5.28 9.63 -6.10
C SER A 144 -5.38 10.16 -7.53
N ASP A 145 -5.83 9.33 -8.48
CA ASP A 145 -6.04 9.73 -9.87
C ASP A 145 -7.11 10.83 -9.99
N MET A 146 -8.21 10.71 -9.23
CA MET A 146 -9.28 11.70 -9.24
C MET A 146 -8.83 13.06 -8.70
N ILE A 147 -8.06 13.09 -7.61
CA ILE A 147 -7.52 14.33 -7.04
C ILE A 147 -6.55 14.98 -8.04
N TYR A 148 -5.66 14.19 -8.64
CA TYR A 148 -4.72 14.70 -9.64
C TYR A 148 -5.44 15.39 -10.82
N ASN A 149 -6.47 14.73 -11.37
CA ASN A 149 -7.27 15.29 -12.46
C ASN A 149 -8.06 16.52 -12.00
N TYR A 150 -8.64 16.49 -10.80
CA TYR A 150 -9.39 17.61 -10.24
C TYR A 150 -8.53 18.87 -10.12
N ILE A 151 -7.29 18.75 -9.65
CA ILE A 151 -6.34 19.86 -9.54
C ILE A 151 -6.01 20.42 -10.93
N GLY A 152 -5.80 19.55 -11.92
CA GLY A 152 -5.56 19.96 -13.31
C GLY A 152 -6.70 20.77 -13.92
N ASP A 153 -7.95 20.39 -13.61
CA ASP A 153 -9.16 21.07 -14.08
C ASP A 153 -9.51 22.32 -13.26
N ASN A 154 -8.98 22.45 -12.03
CA ASN A 154 -9.29 23.51 -11.09
C ASN A 154 -8.00 24.13 -10.51
N PRO A 155 -7.18 24.82 -11.34
CA PRO A 155 -5.95 25.42 -10.86
C PRO A 155 -6.23 26.48 -9.78
N PRO A 156 -5.36 26.59 -8.76
CA PRO A 156 -5.57 27.51 -7.65
C PRO A 156 -5.53 28.96 -8.11
N GLY A 157 -6.21 29.83 -7.37
CA GLY A 157 -6.15 31.29 -7.57
C GLY A 157 -4.82 31.91 -7.16
N ASP A 158 -4.82 33.20 -6.84
CA ASP A 158 -3.61 33.86 -6.31
C ASP A 158 -3.25 33.31 -4.93
N VAL A 159 -2.12 32.61 -4.86
CA VAL A 159 -1.63 31.91 -3.65
C VAL A 159 -0.75 32.84 -2.83
N THR A 160 -1.03 32.93 -1.53
CA THR A 160 -0.25 33.75 -0.58
C THR A 160 0.65 32.94 0.34
N GLU A 161 0.34 31.65 0.52
CA GLU A 161 1.01 30.74 1.44
C GLU A 161 0.85 29.31 0.90
N THR A 162 1.87 28.48 1.08
CA THR A 162 1.88 27.08 0.64
C THR A 162 2.20 26.15 1.79
N MET A 163 1.66 24.94 1.73
CA MET A 163 1.91 23.88 2.71
C MET A 163 1.94 22.53 2.00
N ASP A 164 3.04 21.82 2.15
CA ASP A 164 3.24 20.49 1.57
C ASP A 164 3.30 19.46 2.67
N GLY A 165 2.59 18.35 2.50
CA GLY A 165 2.62 17.31 3.51
C GLY A 165 1.60 16.20 3.32
N TYR A 166 1.44 15.44 4.40
CA TYR A 166 0.46 14.39 4.52
C TYR A 166 -0.69 14.92 5.36
N PHE A 167 -1.90 14.76 4.83
CA PHE A 167 -3.11 15.30 5.43
C PHE A 167 -4.11 14.19 5.69
N THR A 168 -4.47 14.01 6.95
CA THR A 168 -5.47 13.01 7.33
C THR A 168 -6.87 13.57 7.15
N VAL A 169 -7.74 12.82 6.49
CA VAL A 169 -9.14 13.19 6.30
C VAL A 169 -9.86 13.02 7.64
N ILE A 170 -10.28 14.12 8.24
CA ILE A 170 -10.95 14.12 9.55
C ILE A 170 -12.47 14.23 9.44
N LYS A 171 -12.97 14.74 8.29
CA LYS A 171 -14.40 14.85 8.00
C LYS A 171 -14.65 15.00 6.51
N THR A 172 -15.75 14.41 6.04
CA THR A 172 -16.26 14.58 4.68
C THR A 172 -17.69 15.13 4.69
N GLU A 173 -18.00 16.00 3.74
CA GLU A 173 -19.36 16.41 3.34
C GLU A 173 -19.41 16.47 1.80
N PRO A 174 -20.60 16.44 1.16
CA PRO A 174 -20.70 16.57 -0.29
C PRO A 174 -19.92 17.79 -0.82
N GLY A 175 -18.92 17.52 -1.66
CA GLY A 175 -18.03 18.50 -2.28
C GLY A 175 -17.00 19.15 -1.34
N LYS A 176 -16.80 18.61 -0.12
CA LYS A 176 -15.93 19.23 0.90
C LYS A 176 -15.17 18.21 1.74
N LEU A 177 -13.92 18.53 2.00
CA LEU A 177 -13.06 17.81 2.94
C LEU A 177 -12.57 18.73 4.06
N TRP A 178 -12.38 18.14 5.24
CA TRP A 178 -11.56 18.72 6.29
C TRP A 178 -10.37 17.81 6.52
N LEU A 179 -9.21 18.44 6.64
CA LEU A 179 -7.91 17.82 6.67
C LEU A 179 -7.21 18.20 7.98
N GLY A 180 -6.70 17.20 8.70
CA GLY A 180 -5.78 17.39 9.80
C GLY A 180 -4.35 17.26 9.29
N ASP A 181 -3.45 18.08 9.82
CA ASP A 181 -2.01 17.87 9.62
C ASP A 181 -1.59 16.57 10.30
N TYR A 182 -0.96 15.67 9.54
CA TYR A 182 -0.46 14.39 10.04
C TYR A 182 0.53 14.55 11.22
N MET A 183 1.27 15.66 11.27
CA MET A 183 2.22 15.95 12.35
C MET A 183 1.58 16.63 13.58
N GLY A 184 0.26 16.81 13.59
CA GLY A 184 -0.49 17.19 14.78
C GLY A 184 -0.49 18.68 15.11
N SER A 185 -0.41 19.57 14.11
CA SER A 185 -0.83 20.95 14.35
C SER A 185 -2.35 21.00 14.65
N GLU A 186 -2.75 21.81 15.62
CA GLU A 186 -4.15 21.89 16.10
C GLU A 186 -5.12 22.52 15.08
N GLU A 187 -4.62 23.04 13.95
CA GLU A 187 -5.43 23.78 12.99
C GLU A 187 -5.94 22.86 11.88
N ASN A 188 -7.21 22.47 11.99
CA ASN A 188 -7.92 21.76 10.94
C ASN A 188 -8.01 22.63 9.67
N ILE A 189 -7.55 22.10 8.55
CA ILE A 189 -7.65 22.73 7.24
C ILE A 189 -9.01 22.39 6.64
N GLY A 190 -9.87 23.39 6.48
CA GLY A 190 -11.11 23.22 5.72
C GLY A 190 -12.16 24.30 5.95
N PRO A 191 -13.26 24.26 5.17
CA PRO A 191 -13.54 23.27 4.13
C PRO A 191 -12.65 23.46 2.90
N VAL A 192 -12.02 22.37 2.44
CA VAL A 192 -11.36 22.31 1.13
C VAL A 192 -12.40 21.86 0.12
N ILE A 193 -12.64 22.66 -0.92
CA ILE A 193 -13.63 22.37 -1.95
C ILE A 193 -13.08 21.34 -2.93
N VAL A 194 -13.85 20.28 -3.16
CA VAL A 194 -13.57 19.19 -4.10
C VAL A 194 -14.84 18.84 -4.89
N SER A 195 -14.74 17.91 -5.84
CA SER A 195 -15.94 17.35 -6.46
C SER A 195 -16.74 16.47 -5.50
N ASP A 196 -18.05 16.34 -5.73
CA ASP A 196 -18.91 15.42 -4.97
C ASP A 196 -18.37 13.98 -5.03
N GLU A 197 -17.84 13.58 -6.18
CA GLU A 197 -17.26 12.26 -6.41
C GLU A 197 -16.06 12.00 -5.48
N ILE A 198 -15.10 12.92 -5.43
CA ILE A 198 -13.94 12.85 -4.52
C ILE A 198 -14.41 12.72 -3.07
N SER A 199 -15.33 13.60 -2.64
CA SER A 199 -15.82 13.58 -1.26
C SER A 199 -16.61 12.31 -0.89
N SER A 200 -17.18 11.62 -1.89
CA SER A 200 -17.99 10.42 -1.68
C SER A 200 -17.17 9.13 -1.52
N ILE A 201 -15.97 9.10 -2.11
CA ILE A 201 -15.05 7.95 -2.04
C ILE A 201 -14.09 8.09 -0.86
N CYS A 202 -13.74 9.34 -0.52
CA CYS A 202 -12.82 9.64 0.57
C CYS A 202 -13.36 9.17 1.93
N LYS A 203 -12.54 8.44 2.69
CA LYS A 203 -12.88 7.95 4.03
C LYS A 203 -12.15 8.74 5.10
N VAL A 204 -12.79 8.90 6.26
CA VAL A 204 -12.14 9.46 7.44
C VAL A 204 -11.04 8.51 7.91
N GLY A 205 -9.87 9.05 8.25
CA GLY A 205 -8.66 8.30 8.61
C GLY A 205 -7.65 8.17 7.47
N TRP A 206 -8.09 8.21 6.22
CA TRP A 206 -7.19 8.15 5.07
C TRP A 206 -6.27 9.37 5.01
N THR A 207 -5.05 9.15 4.54
CA THR A 207 -4.01 10.19 4.48
C THR A 207 -3.68 10.51 3.03
N ILE A 208 -3.72 11.79 2.68
CA ILE A 208 -3.52 12.28 1.32
C ILE A 208 -2.22 13.10 1.30
N CYS A 209 -1.31 12.78 0.39
CA CYS A 209 -0.15 13.62 0.10
C CYS A 209 -0.60 14.78 -0.78
N LEU A 210 -0.52 16.02 -0.27
CA LEU A 210 -0.96 17.22 -0.98
C LEU A 210 0.09 18.33 -0.88
N GLU A 211 0.07 19.19 -1.90
CA GLU A 211 0.56 20.56 -1.85
C GLU A 211 -0.68 21.47 -1.82
N MET A 212 -0.81 22.24 -0.75
CA MET A 212 -1.95 23.11 -0.46
C MET A 212 -1.55 24.57 -0.61
N GLY A 213 -2.45 25.39 -1.16
CA GLY A 213 -2.27 26.82 -1.33
C GLY A 213 -3.37 27.61 -0.65
N ARG A 214 -3.00 28.63 0.12
CA ARG A 214 -3.96 29.57 0.69
C ARG A 214 -4.27 30.67 -0.31
N THR A 215 -5.54 30.79 -0.68
CA THR A 215 -6.07 31.82 -1.58
C THR A 215 -7.08 32.70 -0.86
N GLY A 216 -7.60 33.72 -1.55
CA GLY A 216 -8.70 34.54 -1.03
C GLY A 216 -10.01 33.77 -0.75
N LYS A 217 -10.13 32.52 -1.21
CA LYS A 217 -11.30 31.64 -0.97
C LYS A 217 -11.08 30.63 0.15
N GLY A 218 -9.85 30.48 0.64
CA GLY A 218 -9.46 29.46 1.61
C GLY A 218 -8.32 28.60 1.10
N TRP A 219 -8.18 27.40 1.68
CA TRP A 219 -7.18 26.42 1.25
C TRP A 219 -7.68 25.65 0.02
N GLU A 220 -6.87 25.62 -1.02
CA GLU A 220 -7.10 24.91 -2.27
C GLU A 220 -5.96 23.92 -2.53
N MET A 221 -6.26 22.78 -3.16
CA MET A 221 -5.25 21.79 -3.56
C MET A 221 -4.52 22.31 -4.82
N MET A 222 -3.20 22.27 -4.81
CA MET A 222 -2.37 22.71 -5.94
C MET A 222 -1.52 21.59 -6.53
N GLY A 223 -1.20 20.59 -5.73
CA GLY A 223 -0.50 19.37 -6.14
C GLY A 223 -0.96 18.18 -5.30
N SER A 224 -0.79 16.99 -5.85
CA SER A 224 -1.14 15.74 -5.16
C SER A 224 -0.11 14.66 -5.42
N GLY A 225 0.11 13.84 -4.40
CA GLY A 225 0.77 12.55 -4.49
C GLY A 225 -0.22 11.43 -4.17
N ASN A 226 0.29 10.37 -3.54
CA ASN A 226 -0.51 9.20 -3.20
C ASN A 226 -1.54 9.45 -2.08
N VAL A 227 -2.54 8.58 -2.05
CA VAL A 227 -3.47 8.40 -0.93
C VAL A 227 -3.13 7.09 -0.24
N TYR A 228 -3.14 7.09 1.09
CA TYR A 228 -2.91 5.94 1.95
C TYR A 228 -4.18 5.60 2.73
N PRO A 229 -4.51 4.31 2.90
CA PRO A 229 -5.53 3.86 3.84
C PRO A 229 -5.14 4.25 5.29
N GLY A 230 -6.07 4.08 6.24
CA GLY A 230 -5.90 4.54 7.62
C GLY A 230 -6.38 3.54 8.65
#